data_AF-A0A933ZU22-F1
#
_entry.id   AF-A0A933ZU22-F1
#
_cell.length_a   1.000
_cell.length_b   1.000
_cell.length_c   1.000
_cell.angle_alpha   90.00
_cell.angle_beta   90.00
_cell.angle_gamma   90.00
#
_symmetry.space_group_name_H-M   'P 1'
#
loop_
_entity.id
_entity.type
_entity.pdbx_description
1 polymer ?
#
loop_
_entity_poly.entity_id
_entity_poly.type
_entity_poly.pdbx_seq_one_letter_code
_entity_poly.pdbx_strand_id
1 'polypeptide(L)' 'MKRSAGEVFVKIDALEAHNFSTKLLTVWRESIGTDLLPVQERAIKEFGLLSSGKNLVVVAPTSAGKTAVAEMAAS' A
#
# COMPACT_ATOMS: atom_id res chain seq x y z
N MET A 1 9.51 10.92 -5.92
CA MET A 1 10.60 10.03 -5.45
C MET A 1 10.74 8.92 -6.49
N LYS A 2 11.90 8.77 -7.12
CA LYS A 2 12.12 7.78 -8.19
C LYS A 2 12.80 6.55 -7.59
N ARG A 3 12.21 5.36 -7.79
CA ARG A 3 12.85 4.07 -7.51
C ARG A 3 14.05 3.87 -8.46
N SER A 4 15.08 3.16 -8.03
CA SER A 4 16.24 2.83 -8.88
C SER A 4 15.98 1.56 -9.69
N ALA A 5 16.71 1.39 -10.79
CA ALA A 5 16.69 0.13 -11.54
C ALA A 5 17.32 -0.97 -10.68
N GLY A 6 16.51 -1.95 -10.26
CA GLY A 6 16.92 -3.07 -9.40
C GLY A 6 16.22 -3.15 -8.04
N GLU A 7 15.40 -2.17 -7.68
CA GLU A 7 14.62 -2.18 -6.44
C GLU A 7 13.51 -3.25 -6.49
N VAL A 8 13.47 -4.14 -5.50
CA VAL A 8 12.45 -5.19 -5.39
C VAL A 8 11.14 -4.56 -4.96
N PHE A 9 10.09 -4.78 -5.74
CA PHE A 9 8.77 -4.25 -5.49
C PHE A 9 7.99 -5.17 -4.53
N VAL A 10 7.24 -4.57 -3.60
CA VAL A 10 6.30 -5.32 -2.77
C VAL A 10 5.03 -5.57 -3.55
N LYS A 11 4.66 -6.84 -3.68
CA LYS A 11 3.42 -7.25 -4.34
C LYS A 11 2.21 -6.93 -3.47
N ILE A 12 1.09 -6.55 -4.08
CA ILE A 12 -0.19 -6.39 -3.37
C ILE A 12 -0.57 -7.68 -2.64
N ASP A 13 -0.28 -8.85 -3.21
CA ASP A 13 -0.62 -10.14 -2.58
C ASP A 13 0.08 -10.36 -1.24
N ALA A 14 1.20 -9.68 -0.96
CA ALA A 14 1.85 -9.74 0.35
C ALA A 14 0.96 -9.19 1.49
N LEU A 15 -0.09 -8.44 1.14
CA LEU A 15 -1.08 -7.93 2.09
C LEU A 15 -2.00 -9.02 2.66
N GLU A 16 -2.00 -10.24 2.09
CA GLU A 16 -2.69 -11.39 2.69
C GLU A 16 -2.20 -11.66 4.13
N ALA A 17 -0.92 -11.37 4.42
CA ALA A 17 -0.35 -11.47 5.77
C ALA A 17 -0.99 -10.50 6.79
N HIS A 18 -1.77 -9.51 6.31
CA HIS A 18 -2.54 -8.57 7.11
C HIS A 18 -4.04 -8.91 7.15
N ASN A 19 -4.42 -10.16 6.82
CA ASN A 19 -5.79 -10.68 6.84
C ASN A 19 -6.75 -10.05 5.81
N PHE A 20 -6.24 -9.40 4.77
CA PHE A 20 -7.10 -9.00 3.65
C PHE A 20 -7.54 -10.21 2.83
N SER A 21 -8.84 -10.24 2.50
CA SER A 21 -9.39 -11.33 1.69
C SER A 21 -8.80 -11.36 0.29
N THR A 22 -8.62 -12.57 -0.26
CA THR A 22 -8.17 -12.79 -1.65
C THR A 22 -9.04 -12.07 -2.68
N LYS A 23 -10.35 -11.93 -2.41
CA LYS A 23 -11.27 -11.16 -3.25
C LYS A 23 -10.90 -9.67 -3.28
N LEU A 24 -10.62 -9.07 -2.13
CA LEU A 24 -10.21 -7.66 -2.04
C LEU A 24 -8.85 -7.44 -2.73
N LEU A 25 -7.88 -8.33 -2.48
CA LEU A 25 -6.56 -8.27 -3.12
C LEU A 25 -6.67 -8.38 -4.65
N THR A 26 -7.61 -9.17 -5.16
CA THR A 26 -7.89 -9.25 -6.61
C THR A 26 -8.39 -7.92 -7.16
N VAL A 27 -9.36 -7.28 -6.50
CA VAL A 27 -9.85 -5.95 -6.90
C VAL A 27 -8.73 -4.91 -6.88
N TRP A 28 -7.91 -4.89 -5.83
CA TRP A 28 -6.79 -3.95 -5.73
C TRP A 28 -5.70 -4.20 -6.78
N ARG A 29 -5.43 -5.45 -7.17
CA ARG A 29 -4.52 -5.73 -8.29
C ARG A 29 -5.02 -5.12 -9.60
N GLU A 30 -6.32 -5.15 -9.84
CA GLU A 30 -6.94 -4.58 -11.05
C GLU A 30 -7.01 -3.06 -11.01
N SER A 31 -7.28 -2.46 -9.85
CA SER A 31 -7.52 -1.00 -9.73
C SER A 31 -6.27 -0.18 -9.36
N ILE A 32 -5.35 -0.73 -8.57
CA ILE A 32 -4.14 -0.05 -8.06
C ILE A 32 -2.89 -0.55 -8.78
N GLY A 33 -2.87 -1.83 -9.18
CA GLY A 33 -1.75 -2.49 -9.85
C GLY A 33 -1.18 -3.66 -9.04
N THR A 34 -0.22 -4.39 -9.61
CA THR A 34 0.34 -5.60 -8.98
C THR A 34 1.31 -5.31 -7.84
N ASP A 35 1.86 -4.09 -7.80
CA ASP A 35 2.95 -3.68 -6.92
C ASP A 35 2.57 -2.44 -6.13
N LEU A 36 2.94 -2.40 -4.86
CA LEU A 36 2.76 -1.23 -4.03
C LEU A 36 3.64 -0.07 -4.54
N LEU A 37 3.02 1.10 -4.65
CA LEU A 37 3.73 2.35 -4.87
C LEU A 37 4.55 2.72 -3.63
N PRO A 38 5.64 3.50 -3.78
CA PRO A 38 6.54 3.81 -2.66
C PRO A 38 5.82 4.39 -1.44
N VAL A 39 4.81 5.25 -1.62
CA VAL A 39 4.08 5.83 -0.48
C VAL A 39 3.24 4.79 0.27
N GLN A 40 2.69 3.80 -0.44
CA GLN A 40 1.85 2.74 0.14
C GLN A 40 2.73 1.76 0.92
N GLU A 41 3.83 1.33 0.33
CA GLU A 41 4.81 0.46 0.98
C GLU A 41 5.34 1.08 2.28
N ARG A 42 5.74 2.35 2.23
CA ARG A 42 6.25 3.05 3.42
C ARG A 42 5.18 3.19 4.50
N ALA A 43 3.94 3.52 4.13
CA ALA A 43 2.85 3.61 5.09
C ALA A 43 2.68 2.29 5.88
N ILE A 44 2.75 1.15 5.19
CA ILE A 44 2.60 -0.17 5.82
C ILE A 44 3.87 -0.56 6.61
N LYS A 45 5.04 -0.54 5.98
CA LYS A 45 6.28 -1.08 6.56
C LYS A 45 6.94 -0.16 7.58
N GLU A 46 7.03 1.13 7.28
CA GLU A 46 7.76 2.09 8.10
C GLU A 46 6.87 2.70 9.18
N PHE A 47 5.60 2.98 8.84
CA PHE A 47 4.70 3.71 9.73
C PHE A 47 3.61 2.84 10.35
N GLY A 48 3.58 1.54 10.03
CA GLY A 48 2.70 0.57 10.68
C GLY A 48 1.22 0.84 10.44
N LEU A 49 0.84 1.27 9.23
CA LEU A 49 -0.55 1.55 8.84
C LEU A 49 -1.54 0.46 9.29
N LEU A 50 -1.13 -0.81 9.15
CA LEU A 50 -1.98 -1.99 9.37
C LEU A 50 -1.74 -2.69 10.72
N SER A 51 -0.81 -2.20 11.53
CA SER A 51 -0.36 -2.90 12.75
C SER A 51 -0.31 -2.02 13.99
N SER A 52 -0.18 -0.70 13.84
CA SER A 52 0.09 0.18 14.97
C SER A 52 -1.16 0.70 15.69
N GLY A 53 -2.33 0.71 15.02
CA GLY A 53 -3.55 1.33 15.53
C GLY A 53 -3.46 2.85 15.75
N LYS A 54 -2.41 3.50 15.21
CA LYS A 54 -2.15 4.94 15.36
C LYS A 54 -2.68 5.72 14.16
N ASN A 55 -2.91 7.00 14.40
CA ASN A 55 -3.21 7.95 13.33
C ASN A 55 -1.98 8.17 12.45
N LEU A 56 -2.18 8.19 11.13
CA LEU A 56 -1.14 8.47 10.14
C LEU A 56 -1.57 9.65 9.25
N VAL A 57 -0.67 10.63 9.09
CA VAL A 57 -0.83 11.73 8.12
C VAL A 57 0.10 11.47 6.94
N VAL A 58 -0.47 11.38 5.73
CA VAL A 58 0.28 11.12 4.49
C VAL A 58 0.20 12.33 3.58
N VAL A 59 1.36 12.92 3.26
CA VAL A 59 1.48 14.05 2.33
C VAL A 59 2.28 13.59 1.11
N ALA A 60 1.64 13.60 -0.05
CA ALA A 60 2.26 13.23 -1.32
C ALA A 60 1.55 13.94 -2.49
N PRO A 61 2.20 14.09 -3.66
CA PRO A 61 1.54 14.58 -4.86
C PRO A 61 0.30 13.76 -5.25
N THR A 62 -0.62 14.35 -6.00
CA THR A 62 -1.66 13.58 -6.73
C THR A 62 -0.99 12.55 -7.64
N SER A 63 -1.68 11.43 -7.90
CA SER A 63 -1.19 10.22 -8.56
C SER A 63 -0.11 9.40 -7.83
N ALA A 64 0.37 9.83 -6.65
CA ALA A 64 1.32 9.03 -5.86
C ALA A 64 0.73 7.75 -5.23
N GLY A 65 -0.59 7.53 -5.32
CA GLY A 65 -1.27 6.36 -4.74
C GLY A 65 -1.86 6.56 -3.34
N LYS A 66 -2.00 7.80 -2.88
CA LYS A 66 -2.55 8.15 -1.55
C LYS A 66 -3.99 7.68 -1.30
N THR A 67 -4.82 7.53 -2.33
CA THR A 67 -6.19 7.00 -2.18
C THR A 67 -6.18 5.56 -1.67
N ALA A 68 -5.36 4.70 -2.25
CA ALA A 68 -5.21 3.31 -1.83
C ALA A 68 -4.74 3.19 -0.37
N VAL A 69 -3.87 4.10 0.10
CA VAL A 69 -3.44 4.12 1.50
C VAL A 69 -4.64 4.33 2.44
N ALA A 70 -5.57 5.22 2.08
CA ALA A 70 -6.78 5.44 2.86
C ALA A 70 -7.74 4.23 2.77
N GLU A 71 -7.89 3.61 1.60
CA GLU A 71 -8.69 2.39 1.44
C GLU A 71 -8.17 1.23 2.31
N MET A 72 -6.84 1.02 2.34
CA MET A 72 -6.20 0.01 3.18
C MET A 72 -6.40 0.27 4.68
N ALA A 73 -6.42 1.54 5.10
CA ALA A 73 -6.62 1.90 6.50
C ALA A 73 -8.08 1.74 6.97
N ALA A 74 -9.03 1.82 6.03
CA ALA A 74 -10.46 1.73 6.31
C ALA A 74 -11.03 0.31 6.20
N SER A 75 -10.22 -0.64 5.71
CA SER A 75 -10.61 -2.04 5.47
C SER A 75 -10.22 -2.92 6.65
#